data_AF-A0A7D8UI53-F1
#
_entry.id   AF-A0A7D8UI53-F1
#
_cell.length_a   1.000
_cell.length_b   1.000
_cell.length_c   1.000
_cell.angle_alpha   90.00
_cell.angle_beta   90.00
_cell.angle_gamma   90.00
#
_symmetry.space_group_name_H-M   'P 1'
#
loop_
_entity.id
_entity.type
_entity.pdbx_description
1 polymer ?
#
loop_
_entity_poly.entity_id
_entity_poly.type
_entity_poly.pdbx_seq_one_letter_code
_entity_poly.pdbx_strand_id
1 'polypeptide(L)'
;MDYDHTHPEGMNIDYTHPEQHNKGLIFAPNHEMSEEVRAQRKKMLHSDRTRRELCGACGWSTYNQLCSSYDPRIKIFYTRDNIGLWAIGTKWFIRDQPNDGSLGNDYMTQEFLRGQQGLDIPLIEEMRRLSKPTDAIHHTLMSRAQGLRQFTAPTAQKVDGSRLDDNMIAGHCSRRHPPTCKQIGYTTSEWFDNIADELRGGLSSIHNTKDPQVIEEKLQELKDNFPKGEPYVLTHGDLNLANIIVDAEENKIEAIIDWEMAGYYPWWAERWLSIVWGDGISGPLFRAVWKDVCPEMDAKSFEEQVIDKVNPVVRAWQACKVEHSDEATQWLRPPFCECQPYGGSFDWISLGNGTGHKISNIDEETKDPRNSAGKGEAEAPRIVDDGSLDLFA
;
A
#
# COMPACT_ATOMS: atom_id res chain seq x y z
N MET A 1 -5.55 -18.37 2.91
CA MET A 1 -5.69 -18.76 1.50
C MET A 1 -4.30 -18.76 0.93
N ASP A 2 -3.93 -19.76 0.14
CA ASP A 2 -2.60 -19.80 -0.45
C ASP A 2 -2.47 -18.69 -1.49
N TYR A 3 -1.52 -17.78 -1.27
CA TYR A 3 -1.10 -16.85 -2.30
C TYR A 3 -0.26 -17.64 -3.29
N ASP A 4 -0.84 -17.92 -4.47
CA ASP A 4 -0.13 -18.52 -5.59
C ASP A 4 0.89 -17.50 -6.13
N HIS A 5 2.08 -17.48 -5.55
CA HIS A 5 3.18 -16.59 -5.90
C HIS A 5 3.88 -16.98 -7.22
N THR A 6 3.13 -17.52 -8.20
CA THR A 6 3.57 -17.66 -9.59
C THR A 6 3.70 -16.29 -10.26
N HIS A 7 4.76 -15.56 -9.85
CA HIS A 7 5.30 -14.44 -10.60
C HIS A 7 5.49 -14.88 -12.05
N PRO A 8 4.92 -14.16 -13.03
CA PRO A 8 5.09 -14.51 -14.43
C PRO A 8 6.58 -14.52 -14.80
N GLU A 9 7.07 -15.66 -15.29
CA GLU A 9 8.41 -15.77 -15.86
C GLU A 9 8.63 -14.63 -16.87
N GLY A 10 9.82 -14.03 -16.83
CA GLY A 10 10.07 -12.64 -17.21
C GLY A 10 9.26 -12.11 -18.40
N MET A 11 8.57 -10.98 -18.21
CA MET A 11 7.70 -10.34 -19.21
C MET A 11 8.47 -9.71 -20.39
N ASN A 12 9.19 -10.54 -21.14
CA ASN A 12 9.74 -10.25 -22.46
C ASN A 12 8.96 -11.06 -23.50
N ILE A 13 7.63 -10.87 -23.50
CA ILE A 13 6.70 -11.65 -24.32
C ILE A 13 6.93 -11.34 -25.80
N ASP A 14 7.45 -12.31 -26.54
CA ASP A 14 7.52 -12.23 -28.00
C ASP A 14 6.11 -12.37 -28.59
N TYR A 15 5.68 -11.31 -29.28
CA TYR A 15 4.40 -11.22 -29.96
C TYR A 15 4.50 -11.51 -31.47
N THR A 16 5.65 -11.94 -31.98
CA THR A 16 5.84 -12.24 -33.42
C THR A 16 5.17 -13.55 -33.85
N HIS A 17 5.01 -14.54 -32.96
CA HIS A 17 4.28 -15.78 -33.22
C HIS A 17 3.22 -16.07 -32.14
N PRO A 18 1.95 -16.33 -32.49
CA PRO A 18 0.86 -16.39 -31.51
C PRO A 18 0.98 -17.56 -30.52
N GLU A 19 1.68 -18.64 -30.89
CA GLU A 19 1.93 -19.80 -30.02
C GLU A 19 2.96 -19.53 -28.91
N GLN A 20 3.75 -18.44 -28.99
CA GLN A 20 4.69 -18.07 -27.92
C GLN A 20 3.97 -17.58 -26.65
N HIS A 21 2.75 -17.04 -26.80
CA HIS A 21 2.01 -16.38 -25.71
C HIS A 21 0.54 -16.82 -25.57
N ASN A 22 0.04 -17.67 -26.46
CA ASN A 22 -1.26 -18.34 -26.32
C ASN A 22 -1.08 -19.86 -26.21
N LYS A 23 -1.42 -20.42 -25.05
CA LYS A 23 -1.37 -21.87 -24.81
C LYS A 23 -2.58 -22.56 -25.47
N GLY A 24 -2.36 -23.70 -26.13
CA GLY A 24 -3.44 -24.55 -26.65
C GLY A 24 -4.05 -24.11 -27.99
N LEU A 25 -3.34 -23.32 -28.81
CA LEU A 25 -3.76 -23.04 -30.18
C LEU A 25 -3.82 -24.31 -31.03
N ILE A 26 -4.74 -24.33 -32.01
CA ILE A 26 -4.89 -25.43 -32.98
C ILE A 26 -4.34 -24.96 -34.32
N PHE A 27 -3.19 -25.49 -34.72
CA PHE A 27 -2.59 -25.21 -36.03
C PHE A 27 -3.48 -25.75 -37.17
N ALA A 28 -3.91 -24.86 -38.07
CA ALA A 28 -4.85 -25.15 -39.15
C ALA A 28 -4.31 -24.66 -40.51
N PRO A 29 -3.31 -25.37 -41.08
CA PRO A 29 -2.67 -24.97 -42.34
C PRO A 29 -3.69 -24.90 -43.48
N ASN A 30 -3.51 -23.97 -44.42
CA ASN A 30 -4.41 -23.76 -45.56
C ASN A 30 -5.90 -23.51 -45.20
N HIS A 31 -6.19 -23.11 -43.94
CA HIS A 31 -7.55 -23.06 -43.36
C HIS A 31 -8.26 -24.43 -43.25
N GLU A 32 -7.51 -25.53 -43.30
CA GLU A 32 -8.01 -26.86 -43.07
C GLU A 32 -8.09 -27.14 -41.56
N MET A 33 -9.31 -27.15 -41.05
CA MET A 33 -9.65 -27.59 -39.69
C MET A 33 -10.25 -29.00 -39.76
N SER A 34 -9.99 -29.83 -38.75
CA SER A 34 -10.60 -31.17 -38.65
C SER A 34 -12.13 -31.09 -38.62
N GLU A 35 -12.80 -32.16 -39.08
CA GLU A 35 -14.26 -32.23 -39.07
C GLU A 35 -14.84 -32.12 -37.65
N GLU A 36 -14.13 -32.63 -36.65
CA GLU A 36 -14.48 -32.49 -35.24
C GLU A 36 -14.51 -31.03 -34.79
N VAL A 37 -13.43 -30.26 -35.02
CA VAL A 37 -13.36 -28.83 -34.69
C VAL A 37 -14.43 -28.03 -35.45
N ARG A 38 -14.67 -28.38 -36.72
CA ARG A 38 -15.77 -27.80 -37.53
C ARG A 38 -17.15 -28.12 -36.94
N ALA A 39 -17.37 -29.31 -36.41
CA ALA A 39 -18.62 -29.71 -35.78
C ALA A 39 -18.82 -29.06 -34.39
N GLN A 40 -17.76 -28.94 -33.59
CA GLN A 40 -17.78 -28.25 -32.29
C GLN A 40 -18.13 -26.76 -32.48
N ARG A 41 -17.44 -26.03 -33.38
CA ARG A 41 -17.69 -24.60 -33.62
C ARG A 41 -19.10 -24.31 -34.13
N LYS A 42 -19.69 -25.19 -34.95
CA LYS A 42 -21.10 -25.08 -35.41
C LYS A 42 -22.11 -25.12 -34.25
N LYS A 43 -21.86 -25.90 -33.20
CA LYS A 43 -22.75 -25.95 -32.01
C LYS A 43 -22.72 -24.62 -31.25
N MET A 44 -21.53 -24.07 -30.98
CA MET A 44 -21.36 -22.83 -30.21
C MET A 44 -22.00 -21.60 -30.89
N LEU A 45 -21.86 -21.51 -32.22
CA LEU A 45 -22.44 -20.42 -33.03
C LEU A 45 -23.98 -20.41 -33.07
N HIS A 46 -24.66 -21.39 -32.46
CA HIS A 46 -26.12 -21.42 -32.35
C HIS A 46 -26.62 -21.26 -30.90
N SER A 47 -25.76 -21.44 -29.90
CA SER A 47 -26.11 -21.34 -28.48
C SER A 47 -25.90 -19.96 -27.87
N ASP A 48 -24.83 -19.24 -28.23
CA ASP A 48 -24.55 -17.92 -27.67
C ASP A 48 -25.12 -16.78 -28.52
N ARG A 49 -26.23 -16.21 -28.04
CA ARG A 49 -26.81 -14.95 -28.54
C ARG A 49 -26.69 -13.79 -27.54
N THR A 50 -26.16 -14.04 -26.34
CA THR A 50 -26.23 -13.08 -25.22
C THR A 50 -25.00 -12.19 -25.13
N ARG A 51 -23.92 -12.49 -25.87
CA ARG A 51 -22.64 -11.75 -25.81
C ARG A 51 -22.11 -11.67 -24.38
N ARG A 52 -22.14 -12.79 -23.66
CA ARG A 52 -21.74 -12.88 -22.24
C ARG A 52 -20.35 -12.28 -22.05
N GLU A 53 -20.20 -11.43 -21.04
CA GLU A 53 -18.90 -10.91 -20.64
C GLU A 53 -18.01 -12.03 -20.06
N LEU A 54 -16.75 -12.03 -20.48
CA LEU A 54 -15.69 -12.96 -20.05
C LEU A 54 -14.63 -12.25 -19.18
N CYS A 55 -14.41 -10.95 -19.38
CA CYS A 55 -13.50 -10.15 -18.55
C CYS A 55 -14.09 -8.76 -18.29
N GLY A 56 -14.54 -8.52 -17.05
CA GLY A 56 -15.10 -7.24 -16.61
C GLY A 56 -14.08 -6.11 -16.44
N ALA A 57 -12.78 -6.38 -16.57
CA ALA A 57 -11.75 -5.34 -16.56
C ALA A 57 -11.58 -4.64 -17.93
N CYS A 58 -12.03 -5.25 -19.03
CA CYS A 58 -11.93 -4.68 -20.38
C CYS A 58 -13.18 -4.91 -21.25
N GLY A 59 -14.28 -5.39 -20.67
CA GLY A 59 -15.55 -5.67 -21.37
C GLY A 59 -15.45 -6.77 -22.43
N TRP A 60 -14.41 -7.63 -22.37
CA TRP A 60 -14.20 -8.67 -23.38
C TRP A 60 -15.30 -9.71 -23.29
N SER A 61 -16.07 -9.91 -24.36
CA SER A 61 -17.21 -10.82 -24.40
C SER A 61 -16.94 -12.10 -25.22
N THR A 62 -17.84 -13.08 -25.10
CA THR A 62 -17.87 -14.26 -25.98
C THR A 62 -17.96 -13.89 -27.46
N TYR A 63 -18.61 -12.77 -27.80
CA TYR A 63 -18.62 -12.26 -29.17
C TYR A 63 -17.23 -11.77 -29.62
N ASN A 64 -16.48 -11.09 -28.74
CA ASN A 64 -15.09 -10.73 -29.04
C ASN A 64 -14.23 -11.99 -29.23
N GLN A 65 -14.37 -12.97 -28.33
CA GLN A 65 -13.61 -14.23 -28.39
C GLN A 65 -13.90 -15.10 -29.63
N LEU A 66 -15.13 -15.04 -30.16
CA LEU A 66 -15.55 -15.87 -31.31
C LEU A 66 -15.39 -15.19 -32.68
N CYS A 67 -15.39 -13.85 -32.71
CA CYS A 67 -15.44 -13.03 -33.92
C CYS A 67 -14.25 -12.08 -34.12
N SER A 68 -13.35 -11.96 -33.15
CA SER A 68 -12.12 -11.16 -33.26
C SER A 68 -10.89 -12.05 -33.46
N SER A 69 -9.89 -11.53 -34.17
CA SER A 69 -8.52 -12.07 -34.24
C SER A 69 -7.52 -11.17 -33.49
N TYR A 70 -8.02 -10.29 -32.60
CA TYR A 70 -7.17 -9.40 -31.81
C TYR A 70 -6.55 -10.12 -30.62
N ASP A 71 -5.22 -10.07 -30.55
CA ASP A 71 -4.42 -10.53 -29.42
C ASP A 71 -4.07 -9.34 -28.49
N PRO A 72 -4.44 -9.39 -27.19
CA PRO A 72 -4.21 -8.31 -26.24
C PRO A 72 -2.72 -8.18 -25.88
N ARG A 73 -2.03 -7.27 -26.57
CA ARG A 73 -0.69 -6.75 -26.22
C ARG A 73 -0.68 -5.74 -25.06
N ILE A 74 -1.87 -5.46 -24.52
CA ILE A 74 -2.06 -4.73 -23.27
C ILE A 74 -2.70 -5.71 -22.28
N LYS A 75 -2.02 -6.00 -21.17
CA LYS A 75 -2.44 -7.01 -20.19
C LYS A 75 -2.27 -6.47 -18.77
N ILE A 76 -3.27 -6.67 -17.92
CA ILE A 76 -3.06 -6.58 -16.47
C ILE A 76 -2.08 -7.69 -16.08
N PHE A 77 -1.02 -7.34 -15.35
CA PHE A 77 -0.09 -8.32 -14.77
C PHE A 77 -0.05 -8.27 -13.25
N TYR A 78 -0.53 -7.18 -12.65
CA TYR A 78 -0.65 -7.01 -11.20
C TYR A 78 -1.89 -6.16 -10.88
N THR A 79 -2.55 -6.50 -9.77
CA THR A 79 -3.68 -5.75 -9.21
C THR A 79 -3.56 -5.71 -7.69
N ARG A 80 -3.86 -4.56 -7.10
CA ARG A 80 -3.92 -4.38 -5.65
C ARG A 80 -5.06 -3.41 -5.35
N ASP A 81 -5.94 -3.76 -4.41
CA ASP A 81 -7.10 -2.93 -4.06
C ASP A 81 -7.92 -2.52 -5.30
N ASN A 82 -7.94 -1.23 -5.66
CA ASN A 82 -8.56 -0.72 -6.90
C ASN A 82 -7.52 -0.17 -7.90
N ILE A 83 -6.28 -0.66 -7.82
CA ILE A 83 -5.14 -0.30 -8.68
C ILE A 83 -4.87 -1.43 -9.68
N GLY A 84 -4.73 -1.08 -10.95
CA GLY A 84 -4.29 -1.98 -12.02
C GLY A 84 -2.94 -1.55 -12.60
N LEU A 85 -1.98 -2.49 -12.70
CA LEU A 85 -0.78 -2.32 -13.52
C LEU A 85 -0.94 -3.07 -14.84
N TRP A 86 -1.02 -2.31 -15.93
CA TRP A 86 -1.23 -2.78 -17.29
C TRP A 86 0.08 -2.71 -18.09
N ALA A 87 0.66 -3.85 -18.44
CA ALA A 87 1.82 -3.91 -19.34
C ALA A 87 1.41 -3.63 -20.78
N ILE A 88 2.13 -2.75 -21.47
CA ILE A 88 1.97 -2.40 -22.89
C ILE A 88 3.22 -2.87 -23.64
N GLY A 89 3.12 -4.05 -24.26
CA GLY A 89 4.28 -4.73 -24.84
C GLY A 89 5.34 -5.04 -23.78
N THR A 90 6.61 -4.81 -24.11
CA THR A 90 7.77 -5.16 -23.26
C THR A 90 8.45 -3.96 -22.58
N LYS A 91 8.07 -2.72 -22.90
CA LYS A 91 8.79 -1.50 -22.45
C LYS A 91 8.02 -0.58 -21.51
N TRP A 92 6.70 -0.69 -21.46
CA TRP A 92 5.83 0.30 -20.83
C TRP A 92 4.81 -0.36 -19.90
N PHE A 93 4.45 0.36 -18.84
CA PHE A 93 3.33 0.08 -17.97
C PHE A 93 2.40 1.30 -17.91
N ILE A 94 1.09 1.07 -17.79
CA ILE A 94 0.15 2.07 -17.25
C ILE A 94 -0.25 1.64 -15.85
N ARG A 95 -0.07 2.55 -14.88
CA ARG A 95 -0.75 2.50 -13.58
C ARG A 95 -2.09 3.20 -13.70
N ASP A 96 -3.15 2.52 -13.28
CA ASP A 96 -4.56 2.89 -13.35
C ASP A 96 -5.13 2.83 -11.93
N GLN A 97 -5.55 3.98 -11.37
CA GLN A 97 -5.96 4.09 -9.97
C GLN A 97 -6.88 5.29 -9.66
N PRO A 98 -7.71 5.25 -8.59
CA PRO A 98 -8.52 6.38 -8.14
C PRO A 98 -7.65 7.56 -7.66
N ASN A 99 -8.10 8.80 -7.88
CA ASN A 99 -7.39 9.99 -7.44
C ASN A 99 -7.73 10.37 -5.99
N ASP A 100 -6.99 9.81 -5.03
CA ASP A 100 -7.20 10.02 -3.59
C ASP A 100 -6.28 11.08 -2.94
N GLY A 101 -5.39 11.70 -3.72
CA GLY A 101 -4.48 12.77 -3.27
C GLY A 101 -3.06 12.33 -2.88
N SER A 102 -2.79 11.03 -2.70
CA SER A 102 -1.41 10.51 -2.51
C SER A 102 -0.51 10.69 -3.75
N LEU A 103 -1.14 10.68 -4.93
CA LEU A 103 -0.56 10.31 -6.22
C LEU A 103 0.42 11.30 -6.86
N GLY A 104 0.57 12.49 -6.28
CA GLY A 104 1.66 13.38 -6.72
C GLY A 104 3.04 12.78 -6.41
N ASN A 105 3.14 11.97 -5.36
CA ASN A 105 4.40 11.70 -4.68
C ASN A 105 5.39 10.85 -5.50
N ASP A 106 4.93 9.75 -6.09
CA ASP A 106 5.75 8.88 -6.97
C ASP A 106 6.28 9.68 -8.17
N TYR A 107 5.40 10.41 -8.87
CA TYR A 107 5.78 11.26 -10.01
C TYR A 107 6.76 12.38 -9.62
N MET A 108 6.48 13.12 -8.54
CA MET A 108 7.35 14.23 -8.11
C MET A 108 8.71 13.73 -7.59
N THR A 109 8.74 12.56 -6.95
CA THR A 109 9.98 11.90 -6.53
C THR A 109 10.81 11.48 -7.74
N GLN A 110 10.22 10.82 -8.74
CA GLN A 110 10.92 10.44 -9.98
C GLN A 110 11.50 11.66 -10.72
N GLU A 111 10.72 12.75 -10.89
CA GLU A 111 11.24 13.96 -11.56
C GLU A 111 12.34 14.67 -10.76
N PHE A 112 12.18 14.82 -9.44
CA PHE A 112 13.21 15.41 -8.58
C PHE A 112 14.52 14.64 -8.66
N LEU A 113 14.43 13.30 -8.62
CA LEU A 113 15.59 12.42 -8.69
C LEU A 113 16.28 12.55 -10.06
N ARG A 114 15.56 12.55 -11.19
CA ARG A 114 16.16 12.79 -12.52
C ARG A 114 16.89 14.14 -12.62
N GLY A 115 16.51 15.12 -11.80
CA GLY A 115 17.16 16.44 -11.74
C GLY A 115 18.55 16.48 -11.08
N GLN A 116 18.99 15.41 -10.40
CA GLN A 116 20.20 15.43 -9.57
C GLN A 116 21.44 14.95 -10.35
N GLN A 117 22.54 15.71 -10.27
CA GLN A 117 23.80 15.37 -10.95
C GLN A 117 24.56 14.26 -10.22
N GLY A 118 25.22 13.38 -10.99
CA GLY A 118 26.08 12.31 -10.44
C GLY A 118 25.33 11.10 -9.90
N LEU A 119 24.05 10.95 -10.24
CA LEU A 119 23.26 9.77 -9.89
C LEU A 119 23.64 8.51 -10.66
N ASP A 120 23.27 7.41 -10.03
CA ASP A 120 23.48 6.01 -10.40
C ASP A 120 22.29 5.24 -9.80
N ILE A 121 21.09 5.73 -10.15
CA ILE A 121 19.80 5.31 -9.65
C ILE A 121 18.94 4.96 -10.85
N PRO A 122 18.80 3.68 -11.15
CA PRO A 122 16.90 2.86 -11.60
C PRO A 122 15.69 3.53 -10.97
N LEU A 123 15.67 4.85 -11.19
CA LEU A 123 14.52 5.58 -11.72
C LEU A 123 14.06 5.01 -13.05
N ILE A 124 12.78 5.20 -13.39
CA ILE A 124 12.26 4.93 -14.72
C ILE A 124 12.72 6.02 -15.71
N GLU A 125 13.27 5.60 -16.84
CA GLU A 125 13.76 6.47 -17.93
C GLU A 125 12.73 7.55 -18.30
N GLU A 126 11.46 7.17 -18.41
CA GLU A 126 10.36 8.08 -18.70
C GLU A 126 9.11 7.77 -17.85
N MET A 127 8.47 8.85 -17.36
CA MET A 127 7.18 8.81 -16.70
C MET A 127 6.29 9.94 -17.24
N ARG A 128 5.03 9.65 -17.55
CA ARG A 128 4.07 10.64 -18.04
C ARG A 128 2.71 10.46 -17.37
N ARG A 129 2.28 11.47 -16.62
CA ARG A 129 0.87 11.59 -16.19
C ARG A 129 -0.01 11.85 -17.42
N LEU A 130 -1.03 11.02 -17.62
CA LEU A 130 -1.97 11.13 -18.74
C LEU A 130 -3.27 11.83 -18.32
N SER A 131 -3.66 11.69 -17.05
CA SER A 131 -4.75 12.46 -16.42
C SER A 131 -4.29 13.83 -15.93
N LYS A 132 -5.23 14.77 -15.76
CA LYS A 132 -4.99 16.02 -15.02
C LYS A 132 -5.08 15.76 -13.50
N PRO A 133 -4.42 16.58 -12.65
CA PRO A 133 -4.48 16.43 -11.18
C PRO A 133 -5.89 16.50 -10.56
N THR A 134 -6.89 16.97 -11.30
CA THR A 134 -8.29 17.11 -10.87
C THR A 134 -9.20 16.00 -11.37
N ASP A 135 -8.71 15.09 -12.22
CA ASP A 135 -9.53 14.03 -12.80
C ASP A 135 -9.67 12.89 -11.78
N ALA A 136 -10.86 12.30 -11.64
CA ALA A 136 -11.16 11.33 -10.57
C ALA A 136 -10.42 9.99 -10.67
N ILE A 137 -9.86 9.67 -11.85
CA ILE A 137 -9.00 8.50 -12.10
C ILE A 137 -7.67 9.01 -12.68
N HIS A 138 -6.56 8.57 -12.10
CA HIS A 138 -5.22 8.86 -12.58
C HIS A 138 -4.66 7.70 -13.39
N HIS A 139 -4.18 8.03 -14.59
CA HIS A 139 -3.40 7.14 -15.43
C HIS A 139 -1.97 7.67 -15.56
N THR A 140 -0.98 6.85 -15.21
CA THR A 140 0.44 7.20 -15.35
C THR A 140 1.15 6.17 -16.21
N LEU A 141 1.74 6.62 -17.31
CA LEU A 141 2.60 5.81 -18.18
C LEU A 141 4.02 5.80 -17.61
N MET A 142 4.62 4.62 -17.51
CA MET A 142 5.94 4.39 -16.89
C MET A 142 6.78 3.47 -17.79
N SER A 143 8.06 3.76 -17.97
CA SER A 143 9.02 2.82 -18.55
C SER A 143 9.51 1.80 -17.49
N ARG A 144 10.44 0.92 -17.87
CA ARG A 144 11.35 0.25 -16.90
C ARG A 144 12.52 1.17 -16.53
N ALA A 145 13.45 0.72 -15.69
CA ALA A 145 14.44 1.56 -14.98
C ALA A 145 15.88 0.97 -15.05
N GLN A 146 16.89 1.66 -14.48
CA GLN A 146 18.17 1.08 -13.92
C GLN A 146 18.67 1.88 -12.55
N GLY A 147 18.29 1.70 -10.27
CA GLY A 147 18.87 1.46 -8.88
C GLY A 147 18.49 2.48 -7.79
N LEU A 148 19.33 2.68 -6.76
CA LEU A 148 19.02 3.50 -5.57
C LEU A 148 20.27 4.08 -4.87
N ARG A 149 20.17 5.32 -4.36
CA ARG A 149 21.12 5.98 -3.45
C ARG A 149 20.36 6.89 -2.47
N GLN A 150 21.01 7.26 -1.36
CA GLN A 150 20.45 8.09 -0.29
C GLN A 150 20.49 9.59 -0.62
N PHE A 151 19.50 10.33 -0.09
CA PHE A 151 19.45 11.80 -0.06
C PHE A 151 19.05 12.28 1.34
N THR A 152 19.18 13.57 1.64
CA THR A 152 18.80 14.15 2.94
C THR A 152 18.06 15.49 2.83
N ALA A 153 17.22 15.80 3.82
CA ALA A 153 16.53 17.08 3.99
C ALA A 153 16.66 17.59 5.44
N PRO A 154 16.41 18.88 5.70
CA PRO A 154 16.49 19.44 7.06
C PRO A 154 15.33 19.03 7.99
N THR A 155 14.23 18.52 7.43
CA THR A 155 12.95 18.29 8.11
C THR A 155 12.22 17.08 7.49
N ALA A 156 11.26 16.50 8.21
CA ALA A 156 10.43 15.43 7.67
C ALA A 156 9.42 15.98 6.64
N GLN A 157 9.50 15.56 5.37
CA GLN A 157 8.68 16.12 4.28
C GLN A 157 8.66 15.24 3.02
N LYS A 158 7.64 15.37 2.19
CA LYS A 158 7.62 14.89 0.80
C LYS A 158 8.62 15.66 -0.05
N VAL A 159 8.91 15.14 -1.24
CA VAL A 159 9.97 15.67 -2.11
C VAL A 159 9.67 17.08 -2.65
N ASP A 160 8.39 17.46 -2.72
CA ASP A 160 7.92 18.83 -3.03
C ASP A 160 7.93 19.79 -1.82
N GLY A 161 8.30 19.31 -0.64
CA GLY A 161 8.25 20.05 0.63
C GLY A 161 6.88 19.99 1.34
N SER A 162 5.91 19.22 0.84
CA SER A 162 4.62 19.01 1.53
C SER A 162 4.72 17.98 2.67
N ARG A 163 3.66 17.84 3.47
CA ARG A 163 3.65 16.92 4.63
C ARG A 163 3.60 15.45 4.21
N LEU A 164 4.29 14.61 4.98
CA LEU A 164 4.17 13.16 4.91
C LEU A 164 2.94 12.67 5.69
N ASP A 165 2.28 11.67 5.16
CA ASP A 165 1.26 10.88 5.86
C ASP A 165 1.95 9.97 6.88
N ASP A 166 1.37 9.80 8.06
CA ASP A 166 1.99 9.03 9.13
C ASP A 166 1.74 7.54 8.97
N ASN A 167 2.60 6.90 8.16
CA ASN A 167 2.58 5.46 7.90
C ASN A 167 3.27 4.64 9.01
N MET A 168 3.83 5.28 10.04
CA MET A 168 4.59 4.61 11.11
C MET A 168 3.79 4.43 12.40
N ILE A 169 2.94 5.39 12.76
CA ILE A 169 2.06 5.33 13.93
C ILE A 169 0.61 5.29 13.47
N ALA A 170 0.13 6.30 12.74
CA ALA A 170 -1.24 6.31 12.22
C ALA A 170 -1.51 5.26 11.11
N GLY A 171 -0.47 4.64 10.54
CA GLY A 171 -0.58 3.47 9.68
C GLY A 171 -1.15 2.23 10.39
N HIS A 172 -1.19 2.22 11.73
CA HIS A 172 -1.90 1.23 12.54
C HIS A 172 -3.41 1.53 12.70
N CYS A 173 -3.95 2.49 11.95
CA CYS A 173 -5.38 2.84 11.93
C CYS A 173 -6.09 2.14 10.74
N SER A 174 -6.91 2.83 9.93
CA SER A 174 -7.69 2.22 8.84
C SER A 174 -6.87 1.62 7.69
N ARG A 175 -5.74 2.24 7.33
CA ARG A 175 -4.80 1.72 6.31
C ARG A 175 -3.35 2.08 6.62
N ARG A 176 -2.42 1.21 6.17
CA ARG A 176 -0.97 1.38 6.31
C ARG A 176 -0.35 2.36 5.31
N HIS A 177 -1.09 2.69 4.24
CA HIS A 177 -0.61 3.45 3.10
C HIS A 177 -1.33 4.82 3.02
N PRO A 178 -0.71 5.86 2.44
CA PRO A 178 -1.31 7.18 2.28
C PRO A 178 -2.63 7.17 1.49
N PRO A 179 -3.50 8.20 1.67
CA PRO A 179 -3.54 9.11 2.81
C PRO A 179 -3.97 8.42 4.12
N THR A 180 -3.18 8.56 5.18
CA THR A 180 -3.53 8.04 6.51
C THR A 180 -4.30 9.09 7.34
N CYS A 181 -4.79 8.73 8.52
CA CYS A 181 -5.61 9.62 9.36
C CYS A 181 -4.84 10.84 9.92
N LYS A 182 -3.51 10.85 9.85
CA LYS A 182 -2.62 11.84 10.45
C LYS A 182 -1.42 12.11 9.56
N GLN A 183 -0.72 13.20 9.85
CA GLN A 183 0.49 13.59 9.14
C GLN A 183 1.66 13.74 10.11
N ILE A 184 2.85 13.41 9.62
CA ILE A 184 4.11 13.61 10.32
C ILE A 184 4.37 15.13 10.37
N GLY A 185 4.80 15.62 11.54
CA GLY A 185 5.28 16.98 11.69
C GLY A 185 6.67 17.14 11.09
N TYR A 186 7.02 18.33 10.60
CA TYR A 186 8.36 18.62 10.06
C TYR A 186 9.47 18.39 11.11
N THR A 187 9.11 18.36 12.39
CA THR A 187 9.92 17.96 13.53
C THR A 187 9.20 16.93 14.41
N THR A 188 9.94 16.15 15.20
CA THR A 188 9.35 15.20 16.19
C THR A 188 8.37 15.87 17.15
N SER A 189 8.63 17.13 17.58
CA SER A 189 7.71 17.83 18.49
C SER A 189 6.33 18.02 17.87
N GLU A 190 6.30 18.51 16.63
CA GLU A 190 5.07 18.74 15.86
C GLU A 190 4.37 17.43 15.46
N TRP A 191 5.13 16.36 15.22
CA TRP A 191 4.56 15.04 14.97
C TRP A 191 3.79 14.54 16.19
N PHE A 192 4.37 14.64 17.39
CA PHE A 192 3.65 14.35 18.64
C PHE A 192 2.41 15.24 18.81
N ASP A 193 2.50 16.53 18.47
CA ASP A 193 1.37 17.46 18.62
C ASP A 193 0.20 17.08 17.68
N ASN A 194 0.48 16.51 16.49
CA ASN A 194 -0.55 16.02 15.56
C ASN A 194 -1.28 14.75 16.05
N ILE A 195 -0.65 13.91 16.87
CA ILE A 195 -1.20 12.64 17.39
C ILE A 195 -1.52 12.66 18.89
N ALA A 196 -1.41 13.83 19.53
CA ALA A 196 -1.43 13.96 20.98
C ALA A 196 -2.75 13.48 21.61
N ASP A 197 -3.89 13.72 20.97
CA ASP A 197 -5.20 13.36 21.51
C ASP A 197 -5.44 11.84 21.46
N GLU A 198 -4.94 11.18 20.42
CA GLU A 198 -4.98 9.71 20.36
C GLU A 198 -4.02 9.09 21.39
N LEU A 199 -2.82 9.65 21.54
CA LEU A 199 -1.89 9.21 22.60
C LEU A 199 -2.48 9.42 24.00
N ARG A 200 -3.21 10.53 24.25
CA ARG A 200 -3.94 10.76 25.52
C ARG A 200 -5.01 9.69 25.77
N GLY A 201 -5.87 9.41 24.79
CA GLY A 201 -6.89 8.36 24.89
C GLY A 201 -6.30 6.97 25.11
N GLY A 202 -5.16 6.71 24.47
CA GLY A 202 -4.35 5.51 24.67
C GLY A 202 -3.76 5.37 26.06
N LEU A 203 -3.05 6.40 26.54
CA LEU A 203 -2.41 6.42 27.86
C LEU A 203 -3.44 6.35 29.00
N SER A 204 -4.58 7.05 28.86
CA SER A 204 -5.76 6.92 29.73
C SER A 204 -6.21 5.46 29.86
N SER A 205 -6.29 4.75 28.73
CA SER A 205 -6.70 3.34 28.67
C SER A 205 -5.64 2.39 29.24
N ILE A 206 -4.35 2.59 28.91
CA ILE A 206 -3.23 1.76 29.38
C ILE A 206 -3.02 1.89 30.90
N HIS A 207 -3.11 3.10 31.44
CA HIS A 207 -2.90 3.37 32.87
C HIS A 207 -4.19 3.35 33.69
N ASN A 208 -5.35 3.08 33.05
CA ASN A 208 -6.67 3.06 33.67
C ASN A 208 -6.94 4.31 34.55
N THR A 209 -6.65 5.49 34.00
CA THR A 209 -6.73 6.78 34.71
C THR A 209 -7.35 7.86 33.85
N LYS A 210 -8.12 8.76 34.47
CA LYS A 210 -8.61 10.00 33.85
C LYS A 210 -7.90 11.25 34.37
N ASP A 211 -6.84 11.11 35.17
CA ASP A 211 -6.08 12.24 35.71
C ASP A 211 -5.25 12.91 34.60
N PRO A 212 -5.53 14.17 34.23
CA PRO A 212 -4.80 14.86 33.17
C PRO A 212 -3.32 15.05 33.48
N GLN A 213 -2.93 15.21 34.76
CA GLN A 213 -1.52 15.38 35.10
C GLN A 213 -0.74 14.09 34.82
N VAL A 214 -1.28 12.94 35.24
CA VAL A 214 -0.66 11.62 34.98
C VAL A 214 -0.58 11.33 33.49
N ILE A 215 -1.60 11.73 32.72
CA ILE A 215 -1.62 11.55 31.26
C ILE A 215 -0.59 12.44 30.56
N GLU A 216 -0.49 13.73 30.90
CA GLU A 216 0.52 14.61 30.30
C GLU A 216 1.96 14.25 30.74
N GLU A 217 2.17 13.83 31.99
CA GLU A 217 3.46 13.30 32.45
C GLU A 217 3.88 12.07 31.62
N LYS A 218 2.95 11.17 31.30
CA LYS A 218 3.21 10.00 30.44
C LYS A 218 3.37 10.36 28.96
N LEU A 219 2.64 11.36 28.45
CA LEU A 219 2.82 11.87 27.10
C LEU A 219 4.20 12.51 26.92
N GLN A 220 4.68 13.24 27.94
CA GLN A 220 6.04 13.79 27.95
C GLN A 220 7.10 12.69 28.06
N GLU A 221 6.88 11.64 28.87
CA GLU A 221 7.77 10.47 28.92
C GLU A 221 7.90 9.76 27.56
N LEU A 222 6.81 9.64 26.79
CA LEU A 222 6.87 9.16 25.40
C LEU A 222 7.68 10.11 24.50
N LYS A 223 7.47 11.43 24.63
CA LYS A 223 8.11 12.47 23.79
C LYS A 223 9.62 12.59 24.05
N ASP A 224 10.04 12.47 25.31
CA ASP A 224 11.45 12.56 25.73
C ASP A 224 12.26 11.30 25.39
N ASN A 225 11.62 10.12 25.38
CA ASN A 225 12.27 8.85 25.04
C ASN A 225 12.30 8.56 23.52
N PHE A 226 11.51 9.26 22.71
CA PHE A 226 11.39 8.99 21.27
C PHE A 226 12.74 9.13 20.53
N PRO A 227 13.02 8.33 19.48
CA PRO A 227 14.25 8.48 18.72
C PRO A 227 14.33 9.84 18.01
N LYS A 228 15.54 10.39 17.90
CA LYS A 228 15.77 11.59 17.09
C LYS A 228 15.47 11.31 15.62
N GLY A 229 14.88 12.29 14.93
CA GLY A 229 14.57 12.19 13.52
C GLY A 229 15.81 12.38 12.64
N GLU A 230 16.69 13.29 13.05
CA GLU A 230 17.79 13.80 12.26
C GLU A 230 18.93 12.77 12.08
N PRO A 231 19.53 12.63 10.88
CA PRO A 231 19.16 13.33 9.63
C PRO A 231 17.88 12.74 9.02
N TYR A 232 17.04 13.59 8.41
CA TYR A 232 15.90 13.10 7.62
C TYR A 232 16.41 12.64 6.25
N VAL A 233 16.22 11.36 5.93
CA VAL A 233 16.76 10.69 4.73
C VAL A 233 15.65 10.33 3.76
N LEU A 234 15.93 10.38 2.46
CA LEU A 234 15.00 9.87 1.45
C LEU A 234 14.81 8.37 1.64
N THR A 235 13.59 8.03 2.01
CA THR A 235 13.05 6.70 2.32
C THR A 235 11.96 6.40 1.29
N HIS A 236 11.95 5.18 0.77
CA HIS A 236 10.95 4.64 -0.16
C HIS A 236 9.60 4.42 0.53
N GLY A 237 9.62 3.88 1.76
CA GLY A 237 8.45 3.73 2.62
C GLY A 237 7.68 2.41 2.44
N ASP A 238 7.75 1.80 1.25
CA ASP A 238 7.30 0.43 0.96
C ASP A 238 8.38 -0.35 0.18
N LEU A 239 9.62 -0.39 0.67
CA LEU A 239 10.68 -1.14 0.00
C LEU A 239 10.56 -2.65 0.30
N ASN A 240 9.88 -3.36 -0.59
CA ASN A 240 9.66 -4.81 -0.53
C ASN A 240 10.11 -5.50 -1.85
N LEU A 241 10.09 -6.83 -1.90
CA LEU A 241 10.54 -7.60 -3.07
C LEU A 241 9.71 -7.38 -4.35
N ALA A 242 8.41 -7.09 -4.26
CA ALA A 242 7.58 -6.82 -5.44
C ALA A 242 7.88 -5.44 -6.05
N ASN A 243 8.41 -4.52 -5.25
CA ASN A 243 8.82 -3.17 -5.66
C ASN A 243 10.25 -3.11 -6.21
N ILE A 244 10.95 -4.26 -6.32
CA ILE A 244 12.30 -4.37 -6.90
C ILE A 244 12.22 -5.25 -8.16
N ILE A 245 12.45 -4.67 -9.35
CA ILE A 245 12.59 -5.46 -10.59
C ILE A 245 14.06 -5.86 -10.76
N VAL A 246 14.31 -7.05 -11.29
CA VAL A 246 15.65 -7.62 -11.51
C VAL A 246 15.76 -8.14 -12.94
N ASP A 247 16.83 -7.77 -13.63
CA ASP A 247 17.25 -8.39 -14.89
C ASP A 247 17.78 -9.79 -14.58
N ALA A 248 17.08 -10.82 -15.06
CA ALA A 248 17.40 -12.22 -14.80
C ALA A 248 18.53 -12.78 -15.68
N GLU A 249 18.92 -12.09 -16.77
CA GLU A 249 20.04 -12.49 -17.63
C GLU A 249 21.35 -11.89 -17.11
N GLU A 250 21.32 -10.60 -16.72
CA GLU A 250 22.49 -9.88 -16.19
C GLU A 250 22.65 -9.96 -14.67
N ASN A 251 21.65 -10.49 -13.96
CA ASN A 251 21.56 -10.60 -12.49
C ASN A 251 21.78 -9.27 -11.75
N LYS A 252 21.05 -8.23 -12.17
CA LYS A 252 21.15 -6.85 -11.66
C LYS A 252 19.77 -6.28 -11.34
N ILE A 253 19.67 -5.38 -10.36
CA ILE A 253 18.43 -4.63 -10.12
C ILE A 253 18.12 -3.75 -11.35
N GLU A 254 16.95 -3.96 -11.95
CA GLU A 254 16.43 -3.25 -13.13
C GLU A 254 15.29 -2.28 -12.77
N ALA A 255 14.78 -2.26 -11.53
CA ALA A 255 13.96 -1.14 -11.05
C ALA A 255 13.87 -1.08 -9.53
N ILE A 256 13.61 0.11 -9.00
CA ILE A 256 12.84 0.26 -7.76
C ILE A 256 11.64 1.19 -8.05
N ILE A 257 10.44 0.70 -7.77
CA ILE A 257 9.15 1.28 -8.18
C ILE A 257 8.20 1.44 -7.01
N ASP A 258 7.14 2.22 -7.24
CA ASP A 258 6.08 2.52 -6.27
C ASP A 258 6.54 3.46 -5.13
N TRP A 259 7.06 4.63 -5.51
CA TRP A 259 7.51 5.67 -4.57
C TRP A 259 6.34 6.49 -4.00
N GLU A 260 5.12 5.94 -3.93
CA GLU A 260 3.94 6.68 -3.45
C GLU A 260 4.03 7.02 -1.96
N MET A 261 4.70 6.17 -1.18
CA MET A 261 4.99 6.37 0.24
C MET A 261 6.25 7.21 0.50
N ALA A 262 7.01 7.58 -0.54
CA ALA A 262 8.37 8.08 -0.38
C ALA A 262 8.48 9.49 0.20
N GLY A 263 9.65 9.82 0.74
CA GLY A 263 9.96 11.16 1.21
C GLY A 263 11.14 11.18 2.17
N TYR A 264 11.39 12.35 2.75
CA TYR A 264 12.41 12.52 3.77
C TYR A 264 11.83 12.16 5.14
N TYR A 265 12.09 10.94 5.58
CA TYR A 265 11.68 10.41 6.88
C TYR A 265 12.87 10.36 7.85
N PRO A 266 12.68 10.12 9.16
CA PRO A 266 13.76 9.83 10.08
C PRO A 266 14.74 8.76 9.55
N TRP A 267 16.05 8.88 9.87
CA TRP A 267 17.09 7.96 9.35
C TRP A 267 16.80 6.46 9.58
N TRP A 268 16.00 6.13 10.59
CA TRP A 268 15.61 4.77 10.97
C TRP A 268 14.35 4.25 10.27
N ALA A 269 13.62 5.09 9.52
CA ALA A 269 12.26 4.79 9.06
C ALA A 269 12.17 3.62 8.08
N GLU A 270 13.00 3.56 7.03
CA GLU A 270 12.98 2.43 6.08
C GLU A 270 13.19 1.08 6.79
N ARG A 271 14.14 1.05 7.74
CA ARG A 271 14.46 -0.15 8.52
C ARG A 271 13.31 -0.51 9.47
N TRP A 272 12.69 0.46 10.12
CA TRP A 272 11.48 0.27 10.91
C TRP A 272 10.34 -0.33 10.08
N LEU A 273 10.02 0.27 8.93
CA LEU A 273 8.95 -0.15 8.04
C LEU A 273 9.21 -1.57 7.51
N SER A 274 10.46 -1.89 7.14
CA SER A 274 10.86 -3.25 6.72
C SER A 274 10.74 -4.33 7.81
N ILE A 275 10.66 -3.94 9.09
CA ILE A 275 10.54 -4.85 10.24
C ILE A 275 9.09 -4.98 10.69
N VAL A 276 8.33 -3.87 10.73
CA VAL A 276 6.95 -3.83 11.26
C VAL A 276 5.90 -4.14 10.18
N TRP A 277 6.16 -3.75 8.93
CA TRP A 277 5.24 -3.93 7.80
C TRP A 277 5.74 -4.87 6.71
N GLY A 278 7.04 -5.17 6.67
CA GLY A 278 7.63 -6.08 5.68
C GLY A 278 6.98 -7.46 5.69
N ASP A 279 6.69 -7.99 4.50
CA ASP A 279 6.20 -9.38 4.40
C ASP A 279 7.27 -10.38 4.89
N GLY A 280 6.80 -11.54 5.37
CA GLY A 280 7.68 -12.58 5.92
C GLY A 280 8.66 -13.18 4.91
N ILE A 281 8.48 -12.90 3.61
CA ILE A 281 9.31 -13.36 2.49
C ILE A 281 10.52 -12.42 2.32
N SER A 282 10.29 -11.11 2.47
CA SER A 282 11.27 -10.04 2.36
C SER A 282 12.13 -9.90 3.63
N GLY A 283 11.56 -10.16 4.82
CA GLY A 283 12.26 -10.03 6.10
C GLY A 283 13.59 -10.80 6.25
N PRO A 284 13.76 -12.03 5.74
CA PRO A 284 15.05 -12.71 5.65
C PRO A 284 16.10 -11.97 4.82
N LEU A 285 15.71 -11.37 3.68
CA LEU A 285 16.61 -10.63 2.79
C LEU A 285 17.05 -9.31 3.44
N PHE A 286 16.12 -8.49 3.91
CA PHE A 286 16.45 -7.20 4.50
C PHE A 286 17.29 -7.33 5.78
N ARG A 287 17.14 -8.42 6.55
CA ARG A 287 18.03 -8.74 7.69
C ARG A 287 19.49 -9.04 7.30
N ALA A 288 19.77 -9.33 6.03
CA ALA A 288 21.13 -9.32 5.48
C ALA A 288 21.52 -7.91 5.04
N VAL A 289 20.72 -7.29 4.15
CA VAL A 289 20.97 -5.95 3.58
C VAL A 289 21.27 -4.89 4.64
N TRP A 290 20.55 -4.87 5.77
CA TRP A 290 20.78 -3.88 6.83
C TRP A 290 22.15 -3.97 7.52
N LYS A 291 22.84 -5.12 7.44
CA LYS A 291 24.22 -5.27 7.94
C LYS A 291 25.25 -4.66 7.00
N ASP A 292 24.98 -4.69 5.70
CA ASP A 292 25.89 -4.22 4.67
C ASP A 292 25.68 -2.73 4.36
N VAL A 293 24.44 -2.24 4.48
CA VAL A 293 24.02 -0.84 4.22
C VAL A 293 24.16 0.06 5.46
N CYS A 294 24.12 -0.50 6.67
CA CYS A 294 24.22 0.25 7.93
C CYS A 294 25.06 -0.54 8.98
N PRO A 295 26.33 -0.89 8.67
CA PRO A 295 27.19 -1.74 9.51
C PRO A 295 27.50 -1.15 10.89
N GLU A 296 27.38 0.17 11.04
CA GLU A 296 27.51 0.89 12.31
C GLU A 296 26.33 0.73 13.28
N MET A 297 25.21 0.15 12.81
CA MET A 297 23.98 -0.01 13.59
C MET A 297 23.50 -1.47 13.54
N ASP A 298 24.04 -2.32 14.43
CA ASP A 298 23.66 -3.73 14.48
C ASP A 298 22.17 -3.95 14.86
N ALA A 299 21.70 -5.19 14.81
CA ALA A 299 20.30 -5.54 15.07
C ALA A 299 19.83 -5.12 16.48
N LYS A 300 20.62 -5.40 17.51
CA LYS A 300 20.33 -5.08 18.91
C LYS A 300 20.48 -3.59 19.18
N SER A 301 21.51 -2.97 18.62
CA SER A 301 21.71 -1.51 18.73
C SER A 301 20.54 -0.72 18.14
N PHE A 302 19.93 -1.20 17.05
CA PHE A 302 18.70 -0.62 16.50
C PHE A 302 17.46 -0.92 17.35
N GLU A 303 17.40 -2.11 17.97
CA GLU A 303 16.32 -2.50 18.87
C GLU A 303 16.24 -1.57 20.09
N GLU A 304 17.34 -1.41 20.82
CA GLU A 304 17.43 -0.55 22.02
C GLU A 304 17.33 0.97 21.71
N GLN A 305 17.71 1.40 20.49
CA GLN A 305 17.71 2.81 20.10
C GLN A 305 16.50 3.28 19.30
N VAL A 306 15.70 2.37 18.74
CA VAL A 306 14.53 2.69 17.92
C VAL A 306 13.32 1.84 18.32
N ILE A 307 13.46 0.50 18.31
CA ILE A 307 12.33 -0.41 18.48
C ILE A 307 11.65 -0.22 19.86
N ASP A 308 12.43 -0.26 20.93
CA ASP A 308 11.94 -0.10 22.31
C ASP A 308 11.38 1.29 22.63
N LYS A 309 11.61 2.29 21.75
CA LYS A 309 11.27 3.69 21.97
C LYS A 309 10.09 4.19 21.13
N VAL A 310 9.88 3.62 19.96
CA VAL A 310 8.69 3.87 19.13
C VAL A 310 7.54 2.92 19.52
N ASN A 311 7.85 1.67 19.91
CA ASN A 311 6.82 0.70 20.36
C ASN A 311 5.89 1.21 21.46
N PRO A 312 6.34 1.94 22.51
CA PRO A 312 5.44 2.52 23.50
C PRO A 312 4.45 3.54 22.92
N VAL A 313 4.85 4.30 21.91
CA VAL A 313 4.00 5.28 21.22
C VAL A 313 2.97 4.58 20.34
N VAL A 314 3.39 3.55 19.58
CA VAL A 314 2.48 2.71 18.79
C VAL A 314 1.47 1.98 19.69
N ARG A 315 1.91 1.45 20.84
CA ARG A 315 1.01 0.82 21.82
C ARG A 315 0.01 1.81 22.42
N ALA A 316 0.42 3.04 22.73
CA ALA A 316 -0.50 4.09 23.15
C ALA A 316 -1.51 4.40 22.03
N TRP A 317 -1.06 4.65 20.80
CA TRP A 317 -1.94 4.86 19.65
C TRP A 317 -2.96 3.72 19.47
N GLN A 318 -2.52 2.46 19.48
CA GLN A 318 -3.37 1.28 19.34
C GLN A 318 -4.31 1.02 20.53
N ALA A 319 -3.98 1.51 21.73
CA ALA A 319 -4.86 1.43 22.90
C ALA A 319 -5.96 2.51 22.87
N CYS A 320 -5.84 3.52 22.00
CA CYS A 320 -6.89 4.51 21.79
C CYS A 320 -8.05 3.90 21.01
N LYS A 321 -9.28 4.13 21.49
CA LYS A 321 -10.48 3.72 20.77
C LYS A 321 -10.79 4.75 19.69
N VAL A 322 -10.68 4.32 18.44
CA VAL A 322 -10.95 5.12 17.25
C VAL A 322 -12.11 4.51 16.47
N GLU A 323 -13.00 5.36 15.99
CA GLU A 323 -14.07 5.06 15.05
C GLU A 323 -13.76 5.74 13.72
N HIS A 324 -13.90 5.00 12.61
CA HIS A 324 -13.93 5.58 11.27
C HIS A 324 -15.35 5.56 10.74
N SER A 325 -15.85 6.71 10.26
CA SER A 325 -17.09 6.71 9.50
C SER A 325 -16.90 5.94 8.19
N ASP A 326 -17.92 5.17 7.81
CA ASP A 326 -18.08 4.55 6.49
C ASP A 326 -17.04 3.48 6.07
N GLU A 327 -15.99 3.25 6.87
CA GLU A 327 -14.93 2.23 6.65
C GLU A 327 -15.48 0.82 6.37
N ALA A 328 -16.54 0.41 7.07
CA ALA A 328 -17.20 -0.89 6.86
C ALA A 328 -18.08 -0.97 5.60
N THR A 329 -18.18 0.10 4.81
CA THR A 329 -19.02 0.15 3.60
C THR A 329 -18.29 -0.50 2.43
N GLN A 330 -18.95 -1.46 1.78
CA GLN A 330 -18.41 -2.17 0.62
C GLN A 330 -19.49 -2.48 -0.42
N TRP A 331 -19.08 -2.57 -1.68
CA TRP A 331 -19.92 -2.96 -2.80
C TRP A 331 -19.51 -4.35 -3.31
N LEU A 332 -20.37 -5.34 -3.09
CA LEU A 332 -20.15 -6.70 -3.60
C LEU A 332 -20.33 -6.76 -5.12
N ARG A 333 -19.39 -7.41 -5.81
CA ARG A 333 -19.51 -7.75 -7.24
C ARG A 333 -20.59 -8.83 -7.44
N PRO A 334 -21.21 -8.94 -8.64
CA PRO A 334 -22.20 -9.98 -8.92
C PRO A 334 -21.68 -11.42 -8.65
N PRO A 335 -22.57 -12.42 -8.48
CA PRO A 335 -22.18 -13.81 -8.22
C PRO A 335 -21.22 -14.37 -9.27
N PHE A 336 -20.16 -15.06 -8.81
CA PHE A 336 -19.15 -15.66 -9.67
C PHE A 336 -19.47 -17.13 -10.00
N CYS A 337 -19.87 -17.91 -9.00
CA CYS A 337 -20.38 -19.27 -9.15
C CYS A 337 -21.48 -19.57 -8.14
N GLU A 338 -22.16 -20.71 -8.28
CA GLU A 338 -23.06 -21.26 -7.25
C GLU A 338 -22.34 -21.41 -5.88
N CYS A 339 -21.03 -21.62 -5.93
CA CYS A 339 -20.11 -21.67 -4.79
C CYS A 339 -19.64 -20.31 -4.24
N GLN A 340 -19.85 -19.20 -4.94
CA GLN A 340 -19.33 -17.87 -4.59
C GLN A 340 -20.37 -16.79 -4.97
N PRO A 341 -21.23 -16.37 -4.00
CA PRO A 341 -22.37 -15.49 -4.27
C PRO A 341 -21.99 -14.04 -4.63
N TYR A 342 -20.69 -13.70 -4.59
CA TYR A 342 -20.13 -12.46 -5.12
C TYR A 342 -18.72 -12.72 -5.66
N GLY A 343 -18.29 -11.96 -6.67
CA GLY A 343 -16.98 -12.06 -7.30
C GLY A 343 -15.90 -11.17 -6.67
N GLY A 344 -15.92 -10.97 -5.35
CA GLY A 344 -15.12 -9.98 -4.61
C GLY A 344 -15.91 -8.71 -4.25
N SER A 345 -15.27 -7.76 -3.56
CA SER A 345 -15.83 -6.46 -3.15
C SER A 345 -15.12 -5.27 -3.83
N PHE A 346 -15.63 -4.07 -3.59
CA PHE A 346 -14.89 -2.82 -3.57
C PHE A 346 -15.18 -2.14 -2.23
N ASP A 347 -14.17 -1.80 -1.46
CA ASP A 347 -14.34 -1.25 -0.11
C ASP A 347 -14.20 0.28 -0.14
N TRP A 348 -14.85 1.00 0.78
CA TRP A 348 -14.99 2.46 0.76
C TRP A 348 -13.67 3.21 0.55
N ILE A 349 -12.64 2.79 1.29
CA ILE A 349 -11.29 3.39 1.29
C ILE A 349 -10.58 3.08 -0.04
N SER A 350 -10.69 1.86 -0.56
CA SER A 350 -10.06 1.42 -1.81
C SER A 350 -10.62 2.13 -3.06
N LEU A 351 -11.79 2.76 -2.95
CA LEU A 351 -12.33 3.67 -3.98
C LEU A 351 -11.71 5.08 -3.94
N GLY A 352 -10.79 5.36 -3.02
CA GLY A 352 -10.14 6.67 -2.82
C GLY A 352 -10.94 7.64 -1.94
N ASN A 353 -11.98 7.17 -1.25
CA ASN A 353 -12.76 8.02 -0.34
C ASN A 353 -12.05 8.17 1.01
N GLY A 354 -12.09 9.37 1.57
CA GLY A 354 -11.72 9.59 2.98
C GLY A 354 -12.75 9.00 3.95
N THR A 355 -12.31 8.69 5.16
CA THR A 355 -13.14 8.26 6.29
C THR A 355 -13.00 9.25 7.44
N GLY A 356 -14.09 9.62 8.12
CA GLY A 356 -14.03 10.51 9.27
C GLY A 356 -13.38 9.83 10.47
N HIS A 357 -12.17 10.26 10.87
CA HIS A 357 -11.45 9.74 12.03
C HIS A 357 -11.94 10.41 13.33
N LYS A 358 -12.37 9.61 14.31
CA LYS A 358 -12.95 10.09 15.56
C LYS A 358 -12.49 9.23 16.74
N ILE A 359 -11.90 9.85 17.77
CA ILE A 359 -11.67 9.19 19.06
C ILE A 359 -13.02 8.98 19.76
N SER A 360 -13.25 7.76 20.28
CA SER A 360 -14.34 7.50 21.22
C SER A 360 -13.81 7.35 22.64
N ASN A 361 -14.49 7.98 23.61
CA ASN A 361 -14.11 8.07 25.03
C ASN A 361 -12.98 9.07 25.37
N ILE A 362 -12.89 10.20 24.66
CA ILE A 362 -12.68 11.48 25.37
C ILE A 362 -14.08 12.01 25.70
N ASP A 363 -14.44 12.04 26.99
CA ASP A 363 -15.70 12.67 27.41
C ASP A 363 -15.66 14.15 27.05
N GLU A 364 -16.76 14.68 26.48
CA GLU A 364 -16.79 16.06 25.98
C GLU A 364 -16.65 17.13 27.08
N GLU A 365 -16.72 16.73 28.36
CA GLU A 365 -16.54 17.58 29.55
C GLU A 365 -15.13 18.20 29.70
N THR A 366 -14.14 17.79 28.88
CA THR A 366 -12.86 18.53 28.80
C THR A 366 -12.99 19.88 28.07
N LYS A 367 -14.13 20.17 27.44
CA LYS A 367 -14.46 21.49 26.86
C LYS A 367 -15.35 22.30 27.80
N ASP A 368 -14.69 23.16 28.59
CA ASP A 368 -15.27 24.22 29.45
C ASP A 368 -15.95 23.71 30.76
N PRO A 369 -15.39 24.00 31.97
CA PRO A 369 -15.93 23.56 33.27
C PRO A 369 -17.31 24.14 33.69
N ARG A 370 -18.21 24.46 32.76
CA ARG A 370 -19.40 25.30 32.97
C ARG A 370 -20.72 24.68 32.52
N ASN A 371 -20.98 23.41 32.85
CA ASN A 371 -22.34 22.88 33.12
C ASN A 371 -22.34 21.45 33.70
N SER A 372 -22.51 21.31 35.02
CA SER A 372 -22.61 20.01 35.70
C SER A 372 -24.05 19.71 36.17
N ALA A 373 -24.75 18.78 35.51
CA ALA A 373 -25.97 18.14 36.02
C ALA A 373 -26.45 16.94 35.18
N GLY A 374 -26.39 15.70 35.70
CA GLY A 374 -27.03 14.55 35.04
C GLY A 374 -26.63 13.17 35.58
N LYS A 375 -27.27 12.69 36.64
CA LYS A 375 -27.00 11.35 37.22
C LYS A 375 -27.43 10.20 36.29
N GLY A 376 -26.70 9.08 36.34
CA GLY A 376 -27.15 7.78 35.83
C GLY A 376 -26.22 6.63 36.21
N GLU A 377 -26.53 5.89 37.27
CA GLU A 377 -25.81 4.67 37.64
C GLU A 377 -26.34 3.47 36.83
N ALA A 378 -25.45 2.60 36.34
CA ALA A 378 -25.77 1.32 35.72
C ALA A 378 -24.68 0.28 36.02
N GLU A 379 -25.08 -0.98 36.21
CA GLU A 379 -24.22 -2.03 36.77
C GLU A 379 -23.29 -2.68 35.73
N ALA A 380 -22.12 -3.13 36.18
CA ALA A 380 -21.11 -3.75 35.31
C ALA A 380 -21.38 -5.26 35.06
N PRO A 381 -21.45 -5.71 33.79
CA PRO A 381 -21.45 -7.14 33.48
C PRO A 381 -20.06 -7.75 33.68
N ARG A 382 -20.00 -8.97 34.21
CA ARG A 382 -18.74 -9.73 34.35
C ARG A 382 -18.30 -10.27 33.00
N ILE A 383 -17.03 -10.05 32.65
CA ILE A 383 -16.38 -10.74 31.52
C ILE A 383 -16.01 -12.16 31.96
N VAL A 384 -16.12 -13.12 31.03
CA VAL A 384 -15.66 -14.51 31.19
C VAL A 384 -14.25 -14.60 30.58
N ASP A 385 -13.39 -15.39 31.21
CA ASP A 385 -11.96 -15.46 30.91
C ASP A 385 -11.66 -16.61 29.93
N ASP A 386 -11.34 -16.30 28.67
CA ASP A 386 -10.79 -17.25 27.69
C ASP A 386 -9.53 -16.71 26.97
N GLY A 387 -8.41 -16.73 27.69
CA GLY A 387 -7.14 -16.22 27.19
C GLY A 387 -6.45 -17.10 26.14
N SER A 388 -6.15 -16.52 24.97
CA SER A 388 -4.94 -16.85 24.19
C SER A 388 -4.57 -15.71 23.23
N LEU A 389 -3.36 -15.16 23.39
CA LEU A 389 -2.74 -14.21 22.44
C LEU A 389 -1.21 -14.33 22.52
N ASP A 390 -0.69 -15.49 22.10
CA ASP A 390 0.75 -15.72 21.98
C ASP A 390 1.30 -14.98 20.75
N LEU A 391 1.85 -13.78 20.98
CA LEU A 391 2.64 -13.04 20.00
C LEU A 391 4.14 -13.39 20.12
N PHE A 392 4.51 -14.67 19.98
CA PHE A 392 5.85 -15.13 19.59
C PHE A 392 5.86 -16.63 19.23
N ALA A 393 5.52 -16.96 17.97
CA ALA A 393 5.74 -18.27 17.34
C ALA A 393 5.97 -18.09 15.83
#